data_AF-A0AAD6YPU7-F1
#
_entry.id   AF-A0AAD6YPU7-F1
#
_cell.length_a   1.000
_cell.length_b   1.000
_cell.length_c   1.000
_cell.angle_alpha   90.00
_cell.angle_beta   90.00
_cell.angle_gamma   90.00
#
_symmetry.space_group_name_H-M   'P 1'
#
loop_
_entity.id
_entity.type
_entity.pdbx_description
1 polymer ?
#
loop_
_entity_poly.entity_id
_entity_poly.type
_entity_poly.pdbx_seq_one_letter_code
_entity_poly.pdbx_strand_id
1 'polypeptide(L)'
;MAASWVSPPTRTELIEDLVSGVDRYNPSNLSILEDYLYHQIRSQEYDCLANLAILKLYQFNPDLYNPDIVINILTKALTASPLPDFNLCISLLDERPINATLDEPDPLPSLLPTLKRLNDLLYKCRFPAFWEYYQSDELENLRDNYTVECVGFEDAVREVAIRAVKATFTRISADRLASYLDLNGSELTEFVEKKGWKMEENVIVIPPNPDNQIEATVVQENIKLAQLTKVIAHSAGN
;
A
#
# COMPACT_ATOMS: atom_id res chain seq x y z
N MET A 1 6.69 16.26 -15.02
CA MET A 1 5.49 15.41 -15.24
C MET A 1 4.95 15.12 -13.86
N ALA A 2 3.86 15.79 -13.44
CA ALA A 2 3.20 15.40 -12.20
C ALA A 2 2.78 13.93 -12.36
N ALA A 3 3.19 13.05 -11.45
CA ALA A 3 2.73 11.68 -11.46
C ALA A 3 1.20 11.71 -11.46
N SER A 4 0.57 11.14 -12.49
CA SER A 4 -0.87 10.96 -12.50
C SER A 4 -1.23 10.12 -11.29
N TRP A 5 -2.01 10.67 -10.37
CA TRP A 5 -2.51 9.91 -9.23
C TRP A 5 -3.22 8.66 -9.74
N VAL A 6 -2.97 7.54 -9.09
CA VAL A 6 -3.57 6.26 -9.48
C VAL A 6 -5.07 6.37 -9.20
N SER A 7 -5.89 6.32 -10.25
CA SER A 7 -7.33 6.17 -10.14
C SER A 7 -7.66 4.69 -10.31
N PRO A 8 -8.24 4.03 -9.29
CA PRO A 8 -8.61 2.63 -9.41
C PRO A 8 -9.75 2.50 -10.44
N PRO A 9 -9.74 1.44 -11.28
CA PRO A 9 -10.76 1.25 -12.31
C PRO A 9 -12.17 1.03 -11.76
N THR A 10 -12.27 0.73 -10.46
CA THR A 10 -13.52 0.50 -9.75
C THR A 10 -14.13 1.76 -9.14
N ARG A 11 -13.42 2.91 -9.21
CA ARG A 11 -13.95 4.19 -8.77
C ARG A 11 -15.14 4.59 -9.64
N THR A 12 -16.29 4.78 -9.01
CA THR A 12 -17.50 5.23 -9.70
C THR A 12 -17.38 6.70 -10.09
N GLU A 13 -18.13 7.13 -11.12
CA GLU A 13 -18.14 8.52 -11.57
C GLU A 13 -18.51 9.49 -10.43
N LEU A 14 -19.44 9.08 -9.56
CA LEU A 14 -19.81 9.84 -8.37
C LEU A 14 -18.60 10.11 -7.45
N ILE A 15 -17.79 9.09 -7.16
CA ILE A 15 -16.62 9.24 -6.29
C ILE A 15 -15.51 10.03 -6.99
N GLU A 16 -15.32 9.84 -8.30
CA GLU A 16 -14.36 10.63 -9.08
C GLU A 16 -14.69 12.12 -9.04
N ASP A 17 -15.94 12.51 -9.27
CA ASP A 17 -16.39 13.90 -9.22
C ASP A 17 -16.20 14.50 -7.81
N LEU A 18 -16.53 13.73 -6.78
CA LEU A 18 -16.35 14.15 -5.38
C LEU A 18 -14.87 14.40 -5.04
N VAL A 19 -13.99 13.45 -5.36
CA VAL A 19 -12.57 13.46 -4.94
C VAL A 19 -11.71 14.41 -5.79
N SER A 20 -12.06 14.59 -7.07
CA SER A 20 -11.36 15.51 -7.98
C SER A 20 -11.81 16.97 -7.82
N GLY A 21 -13.05 17.19 -7.39
CA GLY A 21 -13.67 18.50 -7.26
C GLY A 21 -13.40 19.23 -5.94
N VAL A 22 -14.15 20.31 -5.73
CA VAL A 22 -14.17 21.06 -4.46
C VAL A 22 -15.00 20.34 -3.38
N ASP A 23 -15.90 19.46 -3.80
CA ASP A 23 -16.85 18.74 -2.96
C ASP A 23 -16.19 17.73 -2.00
N ARG A 24 -14.91 17.38 -2.23
CA ARG A 24 -14.08 16.61 -1.28
C ARG A 24 -13.90 17.27 0.09
N TYR A 25 -14.18 18.58 0.20
CA TYR A 25 -14.09 19.33 1.45
C TYR A 25 -15.46 19.60 2.07
N ASN A 26 -16.54 19.15 1.44
CA ASN A 26 -17.90 19.33 1.95
C ASN A 26 -18.24 18.21 2.95
N PRO A 27 -18.47 18.51 4.25
CA PRO A 27 -18.78 17.50 5.26
C PRO A 27 -20.08 16.74 4.99
N SER A 28 -21.01 17.29 4.19
CA SER A 28 -22.24 16.58 3.79
C SER A 28 -21.97 15.34 2.94
N ASN A 29 -20.80 15.24 2.31
CA ASN A 29 -20.40 14.10 1.49
C ASN A 29 -19.60 13.04 2.26
N LEU A 30 -19.32 13.28 3.55
CA LEU A 30 -18.51 12.38 4.37
C LEU A 30 -19.10 10.96 4.43
N SER A 31 -20.42 10.85 4.67
CA SER A 31 -21.10 9.55 4.74
C SER A 31 -20.99 8.74 3.44
N ILE A 32 -21.03 9.41 2.29
CA ILE A 32 -20.87 8.78 0.98
C ILE A 32 -19.45 8.19 0.84
N LEU A 33 -18.44 8.91 1.32
CA LEU A 33 -17.04 8.46 1.29
C LEU A 33 -16.80 7.32 2.30
N GLU A 34 -17.41 7.37 3.48
CA GLU A 34 -17.38 6.29 4.48
C GLU A 34 -18.04 5.02 3.93
N ASP A 35 -19.22 5.12 3.32
CA ASP A 35 -19.90 4.01 2.66
C ASP A 35 -19.03 3.43 1.53
N TYR A 36 -18.34 4.28 0.78
CA TYR A 36 -17.38 3.85 -0.24
C TYR A 36 -16.18 3.11 0.37
N LEU A 37 -15.66 3.56 1.51
CA LEU A 37 -14.61 2.83 2.25
C LEU A 37 -15.12 1.44 2.69
N TYR A 38 -16.34 1.34 3.22
CA TYR A 38 -16.93 0.04 3.57
C TYR A 38 -17.03 -0.89 2.35
N HIS A 39 -17.38 -0.35 1.18
CA HIS A 39 -17.34 -1.11 -0.07
C HIS A 39 -15.92 -1.57 -0.43
N GLN A 40 -14.90 -0.72 -0.29
CA GLN A 40 -13.50 -1.09 -0.53
C GLN A 40 -13.05 -2.25 0.37
N ILE A 41 -13.43 -2.21 1.65
CA ILE A 41 -13.12 -3.22 2.67
C ILE A 41 -13.70 -4.59 2.28
N ARG A 42 -14.96 -4.63 1.79
CA ARG A 42 -15.63 -5.88 1.42
C ARG A 42 -15.28 -6.42 0.04
N SER A 43 -14.87 -5.55 -0.88
CA SER A 43 -14.68 -5.89 -2.30
C SER A 43 -13.22 -6.08 -2.68
N GLN A 44 -12.29 -6.08 -1.71
CA GLN A 44 -10.84 -6.14 -1.93
C GLN A 44 -10.30 -4.97 -2.80
N GLU A 45 -11.02 -3.84 -2.84
CA GLU A 45 -10.63 -2.67 -3.62
C GLU A 45 -9.82 -1.69 -2.76
N TYR A 46 -9.09 -0.77 -3.39
CA TYR A 46 -8.31 0.23 -2.67
C TYR A 46 -8.23 1.54 -3.43
N ASP A 47 -8.62 2.63 -2.75
CA ASP A 47 -8.56 3.98 -3.26
C ASP A 47 -7.91 4.93 -2.24
N CYS A 48 -6.61 5.18 -2.44
CA CYS A 48 -5.85 6.08 -1.58
C CYS A 48 -6.41 7.53 -1.58
N LEU A 49 -6.85 8.06 -2.72
CA LEU A 49 -7.31 9.45 -2.78
C LEU A 49 -8.63 9.66 -2.03
N ALA A 50 -9.59 8.73 -2.18
CA ALA A 50 -10.84 8.78 -1.43
C ALA A 50 -10.57 8.66 0.09
N ASN A 51 -9.66 7.76 0.47
CA ASN A 51 -9.28 7.56 1.88
C ASN A 51 -8.61 8.82 2.47
N LEU A 52 -7.71 9.47 1.73
CA LEU A 52 -7.11 10.74 2.15
C LEU A 52 -8.14 11.89 2.23
N ALA A 53 -9.18 11.88 1.38
CA ALA A 53 -10.25 12.87 1.45
C ALA A 53 -11.05 12.74 2.76
N ILE A 54 -11.37 11.52 3.19
CA ILE A 54 -12.00 11.26 4.50
C ILE A 54 -11.14 11.81 5.63
N LEU A 55 -9.84 11.48 5.66
CA LEU A 55 -8.93 11.97 6.69
C LEU A 55 -8.82 13.50 6.72
N LYS A 56 -8.82 14.16 5.57
CA LYS A 56 -8.86 15.63 5.49
C LYS A 56 -10.17 16.22 6.00
N LEU A 57 -11.31 15.58 5.71
CA LEU A 57 -12.61 16.02 6.23
C LEU A 57 -12.62 15.95 7.76
N TYR A 58 -12.07 14.90 8.36
CA TYR A 58 -11.90 14.83 9.82
C TYR A 58 -10.94 15.88 10.36
N GLN A 59 -9.85 16.20 9.66
CA GLN A 59 -8.94 17.27 10.08
C GLN A 59 -9.64 18.63 10.13
N PHE A 60 -10.53 18.91 9.18
CA PHE A 60 -11.28 20.17 9.13
C PHE A 60 -12.52 20.20 10.03
N ASN A 61 -13.09 19.03 10.35
CA ASN A 61 -14.32 18.90 11.12
C ASN A 61 -14.10 17.89 12.27
N PRO A 62 -13.47 18.32 13.38
CA PRO A 62 -13.23 17.49 14.56
C PRO A 62 -14.46 16.75 15.06
N ASP A 63 -15.62 17.40 15.06
CA ASP A 63 -16.87 16.84 15.59
C ASP A 63 -17.35 15.58 14.84
N LEU A 64 -16.89 15.38 13.60
CA LEU A 64 -17.25 14.24 12.77
C LEU A 64 -16.23 13.10 12.85
N TYR A 65 -15.11 13.29 13.56
CA TYR A 65 -14.04 12.29 13.60
C TYR A 65 -14.52 10.97 14.21
N ASN A 66 -14.32 9.89 13.45
CA ASN A 66 -14.58 8.52 13.86
C ASN A 66 -13.27 7.71 13.84
N PRO A 67 -12.81 7.20 15.00
CA PRO A 67 -11.56 6.47 15.09
C PRO A 67 -11.56 5.14 14.32
N ASP A 68 -12.69 4.44 14.23
CA ASP A 68 -12.79 3.14 13.56
C ASP A 68 -12.58 3.27 12.05
N ILE A 69 -13.15 4.31 11.45
CA ILE A 69 -12.95 4.64 10.03
C ILE A 69 -11.48 4.93 9.76
N VAL A 70 -10.80 5.65 10.66
CA VAL A 70 -9.37 5.95 10.51
C VAL A 70 -8.53 4.67 10.61
N ILE A 71 -8.83 3.78 11.57
CA ILE A 71 -8.14 2.49 11.70
C ILE A 71 -8.34 1.64 10.44
N ASN A 72 -9.56 1.61 9.89
CA ASN A 72 -9.84 0.91 8.64
C ASN A 72 -9.05 1.47 7.45
N ILE A 73 -8.94 2.79 7.34
CA ILE A 73 -8.10 3.45 6.32
C ILE A 73 -6.64 3.04 6.47
N LEU A 74 -6.10 3.07 7.69
CA LEU A 74 -4.71 2.68 7.97
C LEU A 74 -4.47 1.20 7.67
N THR A 75 -5.40 0.32 8.05
CA THR A 75 -5.37 -1.13 7.76
C THR A 75 -5.33 -1.36 6.25
N LYS A 76 -6.19 -0.69 5.47
CA LYS A 76 -6.14 -0.76 4.01
C LYS A 76 -4.81 -0.23 3.44
N ALA A 77 -4.31 0.89 3.97
CA ALA A 77 -3.04 1.47 3.54
C ALA A 77 -1.81 0.58 3.82
N LEU A 78 -1.85 -0.30 4.83
CA LEU A 78 -0.79 -1.30 5.05
C LEU A 78 -0.57 -2.19 3.82
N THR A 79 -1.65 -2.57 3.16
CA THR A 79 -1.63 -3.47 1.99
C THR A 79 -1.17 -2.78 0.70
N ALA A 80 -1.00 -1.46 0.72
CA ALA A 80 -0.50 -0.68 -0.41
C ALA A 80 1.04 -0.57 -0.47
N SER A 81 1.75 -1.12 0.54
CA SER A 81 3.22 -1.10 0.59
C SER A 81 3.85 -1.63 -0.71
N PRO A 82 4.93 -1.01 -1.23
CA PRO A 82 5.77 0.03 -0.62
C PRO A 82 5.35 1.47 -0.96
N LEU A 83 4.13 1.71 -1.44
CA LEU A 83 3.65 3.06 -1.71
C LEU A 83 3.64 3.91 -0.42
N PRO A 84 3.79 5.25 -0.53
CA PRO A 84 3.89 6.14 0.63
C PRO A 84 2.55 6.33 1.37
N ASP A 85 1.48 5.70 0.91
CA ASP A 85 0.09 5.92 1.31
C ASP A 85 -0.14 5.85 2.82
N PHE A 86 0.46 4.86 3.49
CA PHE A 86 0.35 4.74 4.95
C PHE A 86 0.96 5.94 5.68
N ASN A 87 2.13 6.42 5.23
CA ASN A 87 2.79 7.59 5.80
C ASN A 87 2.02 8.88 5.49
N LEU A 88 1.41 8.98 4.30
CA LEU A 88 0.52 10.08 3.95
C LEU A 88 -0.70 10.12 4.87
N CYS A 89 -1.33 8.97 5.13
CA CYS A 89 -2.44 8.88 6.07
C CYS A 89 -2.04 9.35 7.45
N ILE A 90 -0.88 8.91 7.98
CA ILE A 90 -0.39 9.34 9.29
C ILE A 90 -0.13 10.83 9.34
N SER A 91 0.45 11.43 8.30
CA SER A 91 0.76 12.87 8.30
C SER A 91 -0.49 13.76 8.42
N LEU A 92 -1.66 13.26 8.01
CA LEU A 92 -2.94 13.95 8.19
C LEU A 92 -3.53 13.79 9.61
N LEU A 93 -3.00 12.85 10.41
CA LEU A 93 -3.45 12.56 11.77
C LEU A 93 -2.64 13.27 12.86
N ASP A 94 -1.51 13.89 12.54
CA ASP A 94 -0.59 14.48 13.54
C ASP A 94 -1.21 15.68 14.28
N GLU A 95 -2.21 16.35 13.71
CA GLU A 95 -2.98 17.44 14.33
C GLU A 95 -4.33 16.97 14.91
N ARG A 96 -4.42 15.70 15.33
CA ARG A 96 -5.70 15.15 15.80
C ARG A 96 -6.27 15.95 16.98
N PRO A 97 -7.53 16.40 16.89
CA PRO A 97 -8.26 16.94 18.04
C PRO A 97 -8.60 15.80 19.01
N ILE A 98 -8.37 16.00 20.31
CA ILE A 98 -8.87 15.08 21.33
C ILE A 98 -10.39 15.24 21.35
N ASN A 99 -11.12 14.33 20.70
CA ASN A 99 -12.57 14.32 20.75
C ASN A 99 -13.04 13.88 22.13
N ALA A 100 -13.34 14.86 22.98
CA ALA A 100 -13.93 14.65 24.29
C ALA A 100 -15.41 14.20 24.24
N THR A 101 -15.98 14.06 23.03
CA THR A 101 -17.37 13.69 22.76
C THR A 101 -17.56 12.19 22.47
N LEU A 102 -16.50 11.40 22.41
CA LEU A 102 -16.61 9.96 22.21
C LEU A 102 -17.19 9.30 23.46
N ASP A 103 -18.19 8.44 23.27
CA ASP A 103 -18.80 7.64 24.35
C ASP A 103 -17.82 6.60 24.91
N GLU A 104 -16.88 6.14 24.07
CA GLU A 104 -15.84 5.17 24.38
C GLU A 104 -14.44 5.78 24.16
N PRO A 105 -13.40 5.28 24.87
CA PRO A 105 -12.04 5.77 24.67
C PRO A 105 -11.56 5.51 23.23
N ASP A 106 -10.93 6.52 22.61
CA ASP A 106 -10.34 6.40 21.27
C ASP A 106 -9.36 5.19 21.23
N PRO A 107 -9.62 4.14 20.41
CA PRO A 107 -8.75 2.98 20.28
C PRO A 107 -7.50 3.28 19.41
N LEU A 108 -7.49 4.36 18.65
CA LEU A 108 -6.41 4.64 17.71
C LEU A 108 -5.06 4.98 18.39
N PRO A 109 -4.98 5.73 19.50
CA PRO A 109 -3.72 5.94 20.21
C PRO A 109 -3.01 4.66 20.65
N SER A 110 -3.74 3.61 21.04
CA SER A 110 -3.15 2.32 21.41
C SER A 110 -2.79 1.48 20.18
N LEU A 111 -3.59 1.53 19.11
CA LEU A 111 -3.37 0.76 17.88
C LEU A 111 -2.35 1.41 16.92
N LEU A 112 -2.19 2.73 16.94
CA LEU A 112 -1.33 3.46 16.00
C LEU A 112 0.15 3.03 16.08
N PRO A 113 0.78 2.86 17.26
CA PRO A 113 2.13 2.31 17.35
C PRO A 113 2.25 0.91 16.73
N THR A 114 1.24 0.08 16.95
CA THR A 114 1.16 -1.28 16.41
C THR A 114 1.05 -1.27 14.89
N LEU A 115 0.15 -0.46 14.32
CA LEU A 115 0.01 -0.29 12.87
C LEU A 115 1.29 0.28 12.24
N LYS A 116 1.95 1.25 12.89
CA LYS A 116 3.26 1.77 12.45
C LYS A 116 4.32 0.69 12.41
N ARG A 117 4.37 -0.19 13.41
CA ARG A 117 5.30 -1.32 13.46
C ARG A 117 5.01 -2.34 12.37
N LEU A 118 3.74 -2.67 12.12
CA LEU A 118 3.34 -3.53 11.01
C LEU A 118 3.77 -2.96 9.66
N ASN A 119 3.54 -1.66 9.43
CA ASN A 119 3.99 -0.98 8.22
C ASN A 119 5.52 -1.04 8.05
N ASP A 120 6.28 -0.78 9.11
CA ASP A 120 7.75 -0.83 9.09
C ASP A 120 8.28 -2.23 8.70
N LEU A 121 7.65 -3.28 9.23
CA LEU A 121 8.00 -4.67 8.88
C LEU A 121 7.71 -4.97 7.40
N LEU A 122 6.56 -4.54 6.88
CA LEU A 122 6.23 -4.69 5.45
C LEU A 122 7.17 -3.87 4.56
N TYR A 123 7.44 -2.62 4.91
CA TYR A 123 8.30 -1.72 4.16
C TYR A 123 9.75 -2.23 4.10
N LYS A 124 10.26 -2.79 5.21
CA LYS A 124 11.59 -3.42 5.29
C LYS A 124 11.61 -4.85 4.73
N CYS A 125 10.52 -5.34 4.14
CA CYS A 125 10.37 -6.69 3.61
C CYS A 125 10.68 -7.80 4.65
N ARG A 126 10.41 -7.55 5.93
CA ARG A 126 10.58 -8.52 7.04
C ARG A 126 9.29 -9.32 7.24
N PHE A 127 8.84 -10.02 6.19
CA PHE A 127 7.55 -10.72 6.19
C PHE A 127 7.40 -11.80 7.28
N PRO A 128 8.40 -12.65 7.58
CA PRO A 128 8.24 -13.63 8.67
C PRO A 128 7.97 -12.97 10.03
N ALA A 129 8.69 -11.88 10.33
CA ALA A 129 8.50 -11.12 11.56
C ALA A 129 7.17 -10.35 11.57
N PHE A 130 6.64 -9.99 10.40
CA PHE A 130 5.30 -9.42 10.28
C PHE A 130 4.26 -10.45 10.72
N TRP A 131 4.31 -11.69 10.20
CA TRP A 131 3.33 -12.72 10.53
C TRP A 131 3.37 -13.13 11.99
N GLU A 132 4.58 -13.33 12.54
CA GLU A 132 4.77 -13.63 13.97
C GLU A 132 4.17 -12.52 14.87
N TYR A 133 4.42 -11.25 14.51
CA TYR A 133 3.87 -10.13 15.27
C TYR A 133 2.35 -10.02 15.08
N TYR A 134 1.86 -10.19 13.85
CA TYR A 134 0.44 -10.12 13.50
C TYR A 134 -0.37 -11.21 14.20
N GLN A 135 0.17 -12.40 14.41
CA GLN A 135 -0.48 -13.53 15.09
C GLN A 135 -0.37 -13.49 16.63
N SER A 136 0.47 -12.60 17.18
CA SER A 136 0.66 -12.50 18.63
C SER A 136 -0.61 -12.07 19.37
N ASP A 137 -0.74 -12.46 20.63
CA ASP A 137 -1.88 -12.09 21.49
C ASP A 137 -2.04 -10.56 21.63
N GLU A 138 -0.94 -9.80 21.50
CA GLU A 138 -0.97 -8.33 21.53
C GLU A 138 -1.84 -7.72 20.42
N LEU A 139 -2.01 -8.42 19.30
CA LEU A 139 -2.75 -7.94 18.12
C LEU A 139 -4.14 -8.55 17.99
N GLU A 140 -4.61 -9.33 18.98
CA GLU A 140 -5.94 -9.96 18.96
C GLU A 140 -7.06 -8.94 18.72
N ASN A 141 -7.01 -7.80 19.43
CA ASN A 141 -7.99 -6.73 19.23
C ASN A 141 -7.99 -6.17 17.79
N LEU A 142 -6.83 -6.04 17.16
CA LEU A 142 -6.73 -5.57 15.77
C LEU A 142 -7.32 -6.61 14.81
N ARG A 143 -7.06 -7.89 15.08
CA ARG A 143 -7.56 -9.00 14.25
C ARG A 143 -9.08 -9.12 14.30
N ASP A 144 -9.60 -9.19 15.52
CA ASP A 144 -11.00 -9.55 15.75
C ASP A 144 -11.98 -8.41 15.49
N ASN A 145 -11.53 -7.15 15.53
CA ASN A 145 -12.40 -5.99 15.35
C ASN A 145 -12.20 -5.27 14.01
N TYR A 146 -11.03 -5.38 13.37
CA TYR A 146 -10.71 -4.57 12.19
C TYR A 146 -10.28 -5.41 10.98
N THR A 147 -9.26 -6.26 11.10
CA THR A 147 -8.78 -6.99 9.92
C THR A 147 -9.73 -8.10 9.50
N VAL A 148 -10.50 -8.68 10.41
CA VAL A 148 -11.57 -9.65 10.08
C VAL A 148 -12.64 -9.05 9.16
N GLU A 149 -12.96 -7.77 9.33
CA GLU A 149 -13.93 -7.07 8.47
C GLU A 149 -13.33 -6.78 7.08
N CYS A 150 -12.01 -6.64 7.00
CA CYS A 150 -11.28 -6.43 5.75
C CYS A 150 -11.09 -7.74 4.99
N VAL A 151 -12.08 -8.06 4.15
CA VAL A 151 -12.07 -9.23 3.26
C VAL A 151 -10.77 -9.28 2.47
N GLY A 152 -10.05 -10.41 2.56
CA GLY A 152 -8.79 -10.62 1.85
C GLY A 152 -7.59 -9.82 2.37
N PHE A 153 -7.63 -9.32 3.61
CA PHE A 153 -6.50 -8.57 4.19
C PHE A 153 -5.18 -9.34 4.12
N GLU A 154 -5.14 -10.58 4.60
CA GLU A 154 -3.92 -11.40 4.57
C GLU A 154 -3.45 -11.68 3.15
N ASP A 155 -4.37 -11.94 2.22
CA ASP A 155 -4.04 -12.13 0.81
C ASP A 155 -3.43 -10.87 0.20
N ALA A 156 -3.96 -9.70 0.55
CA ALA A 156 -3.40 -8.43 0.10
C ALA A 156 -2.00 -8.18 0.69
N VAL A 157 -1.74 -8.59 1.94
CA VAL A 157 -0.38 -8.60 2.52
C VAL A 157 0.54 -9.57 1.79
N ARG A 158 0.06 -10.77 1.45
CA ARG A 158 0.80 -11.74 0.62
C ARG A 158 1.14 -11.14 -0.74
N GLU A 159 0.24 -10.37 -1.38
CA GLU A 159 0.55 -9.67 -2.64
C GLU A 159 1.67 -8.62 -2.49
N VAL A 160 1.77 -7.94 -1.34
CA VAL A 160 2.91 -7.05 -1.05
C VAL A 160 4.22 -7.84 -1.08
N ALA A 161 4.26 -8.99 -0.41
CA ALA A 161 5.42 -9.87 -0.42
C ALA A 161 5.75 -10.38 -1.83
N ILE A 162 4.73 -10.78 -2.59
CA ILE A 162 4.90 -11.23 -3.98
C ILE A 162 5.45 -10.13 -4.88
N ARG A 163 5.01 -8.87 -4.72
CA ARG A 163 5.55 -7.74 -5.49
C ARG A 163 7.05 -7.58 -5.24
N ALA A 164 7.48 -7.64 -3.98
CA ALA A 164 8.90 -7.59 -3.63
C ALA A 164 9.67 -8.80 -4.20
N VAL A 165 9.08 -10.00 -4.13
CA VAL A 165 9.71 -11.23 -4.66
C VAL A 165 9.86 -11.18 -6.19
N LYS A 166 8.83 -10.74 -6.91
CA LYS A 166 8.87 -10.60 -8.38
C LYS A 166 9.95 -9.63 -8.84
N ALA A 167 10.18 -8.57 -8.08
CA ALA A 167 11.17 -7.56 -8.42
C ALA A 167 12.61 -8.00 -8.10
N THR A 168 12.82 -8.92 -7.16
CA THR A 168 14.15 -9.22 -6.60
C THR A 168 14.67 -10.61 -6.93
N PHE A 169 13.81 -11.55 -7.32
CA PHE A 169 14.18 -12.95 -7.56
C PHE A 169 13.81 -13.41 -8.97
N THR A 170 14.72 -14.19 -9.56
CA THR A 170 14.44 -15.08 -10.70
C THR A 170 14.20 -16.51 -10.23
N ARG A 171 14.82 -16.90 -9.10
CA ARG A 171 14.67 -18.20 -8.44
C ARG A 171 14.64 -17.99 -6.92
N ILE A 172 13.75 -18.68 -6.22
CA ILE A 172 13.62 -18.65 -4.76
C ILE A 172 13.34 -20.05 -4.22
N SER A 173 13.86 -20.42 -3.04
CA SER A 173 13.51 -21.70 -2.42
C SER A 173 12.06 -21.70 -1.93
N ALA A 174 11.40 -22.86 -1.99
CA ALA A 174 10.01 -22.98 -1.53
C ALA A 174 9.90 -22.64 -0.04
N ASP A 175 10.84 -23.09 0.79
CA ASP A 175 10.87 -22.80 2.23
C ASP A 175 10.92 -21.29 2.52
N ARG A 176 11.69 -20.54 1.72
CA ARG A 176 11.81 -19.09 1.90
C ARG A 176 10.53 -18.38 1.47
N LEU A 177 9.95 -18.77 0.33
CA LEU A 177 8.68 -18.21 -0.10
C LEU A 177 7.54 -18.54 0.87
N ALA A 178 7.49 -19.78 1.38
CA ALA A 178 6.56 -20.21 2.42
C ALA A 178 6.61 -19.27 3.63
N SER A 179 7.82 -19.00 4.14
CA SER A 179 8.01 -18.08 5.27
C SER A 179 7.57 -16.63 4.99
N TYR A 180 7.57 -16.20 3.73
CA TYR A 180 7.16 -14.84 3.35
C TYR A 180 5.65 -14.72 3.26
N LEU A 181 4.96 -15.79 2.88
CA LEU A 181 3.52 -15.81 2.66
C LEU A 181 2.74 -16.37 3.86
N ASP A 182 3.46 -16.97 4.82
CA ASP A 182 2.88 -17.74 5.93
C ASP A 182 1.92 -18.82 5.43
N LEU A 183 2.40 -19.62 4.46
CA LEU A 183 1.65 -20.71 3.84
C LEU A 183 2.35 -22.04 4.06
N ASN A 184 1.55 -23.09 4.21
CA ASN A 184 2.05 -24.47 4.33
C ASN A 184 2.29 -25.10 2.96
N GLY A 185 3.01 -26.23 2.93
CA GLY A 185 3.48 -26.86 1.68
C GLY A 185 2.41 -27.07 0.60
N SER A 186 1.20 -27.50 0.95
CA SER A 186 0.10 -27.69 -0.02
C SER A 186 -0.48 -26.38 -0.53
N GLU A 187 -0.72 -25.42 0.37
CA GLU A 187 -1.26 -24.10 0.05
C GLU A 187 -0.28 -23.29 -0.82
N LEU A 188 1.02 -23.45 -0.56
CA LEU A 188 2.07 -22.84 -1.35
C LEU A 188 2.05 -23.36 -2.79
N THR A 189 1.89 -24.68 -3.00
CA THR A 189 1.84 -25.25 -4.35
C THR A 189 0.65 -24.70 -5.14
N GLU A 190 -0.54 -24.67 -4.53
CA GLU A 190 -1.75 -24.09 -5.14
C GLU A 190 -1.56 -22.59 -5.46
N PHE A 191 -0.93 -21.85 -4.55
CA PHE A 191 -0.65 -20.43 -4.74
C PHE A 191 0.33 -20.18 -5.91
N VAL A 192 1.40 -20.98 -6.00
CA VAL A 192 2.41 -20.91 -7.06
C VAL A 192 1.78 -21.22 -8.42
N GLU A 193 0.92 -22.23 -8.49
CA GLU A 193 0.17 -22.58 -9.70
C GLU A 193 -0.78 -21.45 -10.13
N LYS A 194 -1.52 -20.86 -9.19
CA LYS A 194 -2.40 -19.70 -9.44
C LYS A 194 -1.64 -18.50 -10.00
N LYS A 195 -0.38 -18.32 -9.60
CA LYS A 195 0.51 -17.25 -10.12
C LYS A 195 1.17 -17.61 -11.46
N GLY A 196 0.98 -18.83 -11.96
CA GLY A 196 1.62 -19.31 -13.19
C GLY A 196 3.14 -19.47 -13.05
N TRP A 197 3.64 -19.67 -11.85
CA TRP A 197 5.05 -19.91 -11.58
C TRP A 197 5.36 -21.40 -11.68
N LYS A 198 6.63 -21.74 -11.95
CA LYS A 198 7.06 -23.14 -12.08
C LYS A 198 7.78 -23.57 -10.82
N MET A 199 7.45 -24.75 -10.32
CA MET A 199 8.15 -25.39 -9.21
C MET A 199 9.05 -26.49 -9.75
N GLU A 200 10.36 -26.36 -9.53
CA GLU A 200 11.39 -27.35 -9.85
C GLU A 200 11.93 -27.90 -8.51
N GLU A 201 11.45 -29.07 -8.10
CA GLU A 201 11.78 -29.69 -6.80
C GLU A 201 11.50 -28.76 -5.61
N ASN A 202 12.52 -28.13 -5.02
CA ASN A 202 12.40 -27.18 -3.90
C ASN A 202 12.65 -25.71 -4.32
N VAL A 203 12.69 -25.42 -5.62
CA VAL A 203 12.99 -24.09 -6.15
C VAL A 203 11.85 -23.61 -7.04
N ILE A 204 11.37 -22.41 -6.77
CA ILE A 204 10.32 -21.74 -7.53
C ILE A 204 10.99 -20.79 -8.52
N VAL A 205 10.67 -20.97 -9.79
CA VAL A 205 11.18 -20.16 -10.91
C VAL A 205 10.15 -19.09 -11.22
N ILE A 206 10.58 -17.83 -11.07
CA ILE A 206 9.75 -16.65 -11.30
C ILE A 206 9.94 -16.20 -12.76
N PRO A 207 8.85 -15.94 -13.50
CA PRO A 207 8.94 -15.46 -14.86
C PRO A 207 9.75 -14.15 -14.96
N PRO A 208 10.52 -13.98 -16.05
CA PRO A 208 11.28 -12.77 -16.27
C PRO A 208 10.34 -11.58 -16.48
N ASN A 209 10.66 -10.44 -15.88
CA ASN A 209 9.96 -9.17 -15.90
C ASN A 209 11.00 -8.03 -15.95
N PRO A 210 10.59 -6.77 -16.20
CA PRO A 210 11.54 -5.66 -16.32
C PRO A 210 12.42 -5.44 -15.08
N ASP A 211 11.95 -5.81 -13.90
CA ASP A 211 12.64 -5.57 -12.63
C ASP A 211 13.62 -6.71 -12.26
N ASN A 212 13.34 -7.96 -12.67
CA ASN A 212 14.18 -9.12 -12.35
C ASN A 212 15.06 -9.59 -13.53
N GLN A 213 14.97 -8.95 -14.70
CA GLN A 213 15.88 -9.18 -15.81
C GLN A 213 17.17 -8.38 -15.62
N ILE A 214 18.30 -9.07 -15.72
CA ILE A 214 19.61 -8.42 -15.69
C ILE A 214 19.86 -7.81 -17.07
N GLU A 215 19.47 -6.55 -17.25
CA GLU A 215 19.86 -5.78 -18.43
C GLU A 215 21.26 -5.18 -18.22
N ALA A 216 22.24 -5.64 -19.00
CA ALA A 216 23.53 -4.98 -19.06
C ALA A 216 23.37 -3.64 -19.81
N THR A 217 23.17 -2.55 -19.08
CA THR A 217 23.20 -1.22 -19.68
C THR A 217 24.64 -0.90 -20.05
N VAL A 218 25.00 -1.08 -21.32
CA VAL A 218 26.25 -0.54 -21.86
C VAL A 218 26.09 0.98 -21.88
N VAL A 219 26.63 1.65 -20.86
CA VAL A 219 26.69 3.11 -20.82
C VAL A 219 27.77 3.54 -21.80
N GLN A 220 27.42 3.59 -23.09
CA GLN A 220 28.21 4.25 -24.10
C GLN A 220 27.59 5.62 -24.33
N GLU A 221 28.24 6.66 -23.81
CA GLU A 221 27.84 8.04 -24.10
C GLU A 221 28.05 8.31 -25.59
N ASN A 222 26.95 8.30 -26.35
CA ASN A 222 26.97 8.61 -27.77
C ASN A 222 26.78 10.13 -27.93
N ILE A 223 27.85 10.88 -27.65
CA ILE A 223 27.86 12.34 -27.80
C ILE A 223 27.74 12.67 -29.28
N LYS A 224 26.59 13.19 -29.69
CA LYS A 224 26.36 13.64 -31.07
C LYS A 224 27.04 14.99 -31.28
N LEU A 225 27.62 15.22 -32.46
CA LEU A 225 28.26 16.51 -32.82
C LEU A 225 27.37 17.73 -32.55
N ALA A 226 26.05 17.59 -32.73
CA ALA A 226 25.04 18.61 -32.44
C ALA A 226 25.02 19.06 -30.96
N GLN A 227 25.35 18.17 -30.03
CA GLN A 227 25.44 18.47 -28.60
C GLN A 227 26.73 19.25 -28.26
N LEU A 228 27.76 19.12 -29.10
CA LEU A 228 29.04 19.82 -28.95
C LEU A 228 29.07 21.17 -29.68
N THR A 229 28.09 21.47 -30.53
CA THR A 229 28.10 22.67 -31.37
C THR A 229 28.15 23.97 -30.56
N LYS A 230 27.53 24.01 -29.37
CA LYS A 230 27.61 25.18 -28.47
C LYS A 230 29.03 25.40 -27.92
N VAL A 231 29.77 24.33 -27.66
CA VAL A 231 31.14 24.40 -27.15
C VAL A 231 32.10 24.81 -28.28
N ILE A 232 31.95 24.20 -29.46
CA ILE A 232 32.78 24.49 -30.65
C ILE A 232 32.57 25.92 -31.15
N ALA A 233 31.32 26.40 -31.18
CA ALA A 233 30.99 27.77 -31.59
C ALA A 233 31.59 28.83 -30.63
N HIS A 234 31.70 28.52 -29.34
CA HIS A 234 32.31 29.41 -28.36
C HIS A 234 33.84 29.50 -28.53
N SER A 235 34.51 28.41 -28.94
CA SER A 235 35.96 28.40 -29.18
C SER A 235 36.39 29.01 -30.52
N ALA A 236 35.51 29.06 -31.52
CA ALA A 236 35.81 29.58 -32.87
C ALA A 236 35.54 31.10 -33.02
N GLY A 237 35.05 31.77 -31.98
CA GLY A 237 34.70 33.20 -31.97
C GLY A 237 35.76 34.12 -31.36
N ASN A 238 36.95 33.61 -31.03
CA ASN A 238 38.16 34.36 -30.65
C ASN A 238 39.25 34.13 -31.69
#